data_AF-A0A7W8QG58-F1
#
_entry.id   AF-A0A7W8QG58-F1
#
_cell.length_a   1.000
_cell.length_b   1.000
_cell.length_c   1.000
_cell.angle_alpha   90.00
_cell.angle_beta   90.00
_cell.angle_gamma   90.00
#
_symmetry.space_group_name_H-M   'P 1'
#
loop_
_entity.id
_entity.type
_entity.pdbx_description
1 polymer ?
#
loop_
_entity_poly.entity_id
_entity_poly.type
_entity_poly.pdbx_seq_one_letter_code
_entity_poly.pdbx_strand_id
1 'polypeptide(L)' 'MRTGFNRLAAKVQTVLEPDPFCGHVFVFRGKRGDLLKVLWWSGDGMCLLMKRLEKGRFI' A
#
# COMPACT_ATOMS: atom_id res chain seq x y z
N MET A 1 8.33 4.48 5.64
CA MET A 1 6.85 4.61 5.60
C MET A 1 6.28 3.92 6.84
N ARG A 2 5.95 4.68 7.90
CA ARG A 2 5.39 4.15 9.16
C ARG A 2 3.85 4.16 9.12
N THR A 3 3.26 3.53 8.08
CA THR A 3 1.81 3.54 7.84
C THR A 3 1.30 2.10 7.75
N GLY A 4 0.21 1.77 8.44
CA GLY A 4 -0.50 0.49 8.34
C GLY A 4 -1.77 0.61 7.50
N PHE A 5 -2.66 -0.39 7.60
CA PHE A 5 -3.93 -0.48 6.87
C PHE A 5 -4.69 0.84 6.79
N ASN A 6 -5.15 1.36 7.93
CA ASN A 6 -6.05 2.53 7.98
C ASN A 6 -5.45 3.77 7.30
N ARG A 7 -4.16 4.05 7.55
CA ARG A 7 -3.51 5.23 6.97
C ARG A 7 -3.22 5.05 5.48
N LEU A 8 -3.02 3.82 5.00
CA LEU A 8 -2.89 3.56 3.56
C LEU A 8 -4.24 3.63 2.86
N ALA A 9 -5.29 3.02 3.44
CA ALA A 9 -6.67 3.11 2.94
C ALA A 9 -7.16 4.57 2.88
N ALA A 10 -6.89 5.36 3.92
CA ALA A 10 -7.19 6.80 3.92
C ALA A 10 -6.47 7.54 2.78
N LYS A 11 -5.24 7.14 2.42
CA LYS A 11 -4.53 7.74 1.28
C LYS A 11 -5.13 7.31 -0.05
N VAL A 12 -5.60 6.08 -0.18
CA VAL A 12 -6.35 5.67 -1.37
C VAL A 12 -7.53 6.61 -1.54
N GLN A 13 -8.34 6.77 -0.49
CA GLN A 13 -9.54 7.59 -0.55
C GLN A 13 -9.28 9.10 -0.75
N THR A 14 -8.24 9.65 -0.13
CA THR A 14 -8.00 11.12 -0.12
C THR A 14 -7.01 11.62 -1.16
N VAL A 15 -6.15 10.74 -1.69
CA VAL A 15 -5.09 11.13 -2.65
C VAL A 15 -5.28 10.46 -3.99
N LEU A 16 -5.62 9.17 -3.99
CA LEU A 16 -5.84 8.45 -5.25
C LEU A 16 -7.26 8.62 -5.74
N GLU A 17 -8.23 8.80 -4.82
CA GLU A 17 -9.68 9.03 -5.00
C GLU A 17 -10.60 7.79 -5.15
N PRO A 18 -10.14 6.57 -5.52
CA PRO A 18 -10.97 5.38 -5.44
C PRO A 18 -11.39 4.97 -4.03
N ASP A 19 -12.40 4.11 -3.98
CA ASP A 19 -12.73 3.33 -2.79
C ASP A 19 -11.62 2.30 -2.48
N PRO A 20 -10.98 2.30 -1.30
CA PRO A 20 -10.01 1.28 -0.91
C PRO A 20 -10.57 -0.16 -0.87
N PHE A 21 -11.90 -0.35 -0.88
CA PHE A 21 -12.56 -1.65 -0.81
C PHE A 21 -13.00 -2.20 -2.18
N CYS A 22 -12.72 -1.49 -3.29
CA CYS A 22 -13.19 -1.89 -4.64
C CYS A 22 -12.47 -3.09 -5.27
N GLY A 23 -11.66 -3.84 -4.52
CA GLY A 23 -10.88 -4.99 -5.02
C GLY A 23 -9.63 -4.62 -5.83
N HIS A 24 -9.36 -3.32 -6.03
CA HIS A 24 -8.11 -2.86 -6.63
C HIS A 24 -6.89 -3.15 -5.74
N VAL A 25 -5.74 -3.28 -6.38
CA VAL A 25 -4.44 -3.43 -5.71
C VAL A 25 -3.70 -2.10 -5.74
N PHE A 26 -3.51 -1.50 -4.57
CA PHE A 26 -2.83 -0.22 -4.40
C PHE A 26 -1.38 -0.42 -3.94
N VAL A 27 -0.43 0.10 -4.72
CA VAL A 27 1.01 -0.06 -4.46
C VAL A 27 1.61 1.25 -3.98
N PHE A 28 2.27 1.21 -2.82
CA PHE A 28 2.93 2.35 -2.20
C PHE A 28 4.43 2.12 -2.10
N ARG A 29 5.20 3.01 -2.72
CA ARG A 29 6.65 3.04 -2.59
C ARG A 29 7.08 3.97 -1.47
N GLY A 30 7.93 3.48 -0.59
CA GLY A 30 8.58 4.31 0.43
C GLY A 30 9.55 5.30 -0.21
N LYS A 31 9.70 6.50 0.38
CA LYS A 31 10.58 7.58 -0.11
C LYS A 31 12.03 7.14 -0.37
N ARG A 32 12.57 6.20 0.43
CA ARG A 32 13.94 5.65 0.26
C ARG A 32 14.06 4.69 -0.93
N GLY A 33 12.94 4.23 -1.48
CA GLY A 33 12.86 3.29 -2.61
C GLY A 33 13.15 1.84 -2.27
N ASP A 34 13.52 1.51 -1.04
CA ASP A 34 13.84 0.15 -0.57
C ASP A 34 12.61 -0.63 -0.06
N LEU A 35 11.44 0.01 -0.03
CA LEU A 35 10.23 -0.53 0.58
C LEU A 35 9.01 -0.37 -0.34
N LEU A 36 8.30 -1.48 -0.56
CA LEU A 36 6.94 -1.49 -1.11
C LEU A 36 5.95 -1.96 -0.04
N LYS A 37 4.77 -1.34 -0.06
CA LYS A 37 3.56 -1.87 0.58
C LYS A 37 2.46 -2.00 -0.46
N VAL A 38 1.76 -3.13 -0.45
CA VAL A 38 0.67 -3.43 -1.37
C VAL A 38 -0.58 -3.67 -0.54
N LEU A 39 -1.63 -2.88 -0.78
CA LEU A 39 -2.89 -2.88 -0.05
C LEU A 39 -4.02 -3.30 -0.99
N TRP A 40 -4.87 -4.23 -0.58
CA TRP A 40 -6.08 -4.61 -1.31
C TRP A 40 -7.15 -5.19 -0.39
N TRP A 41 -8.41 -5.13 -0.81
CA TRP A 41 -9.53 -5.80 -0.15
C TRP A 41 -9.80 -7.15 -0.82
N SER A 42 -9.84 -8.23 -0.04
CA SER A 42 -10.06 -9.61 -0.53
C SER A 42 -11.54 -10.01 -0.60
N GLY A 43 -12.46 -9.16 -0.16
CA GLY A 43 -13.88 -9.47 -0.02
C GLY A 43 -14.29 -9.71 1.43
N ASP A 44 -13.40 -10.29 2.23
CA ASP A 44 -13.59 -10.62 3.65
C ASP A 44 -12.67 -9.82 4.58
N GLY A 45 -11.63 -9.19 4.04
CA GLY A 45 -10.63 -8.50 4.83
C GLY A 45 -9.73 -7.58 4.02
N MET A 46 -9.06 -6.68 4.72
CA MET A 46 -8.01 -5.86 4.14
C MET A 46 -6.68 -6.60 4.26
N CYS A 47 -5.96 -6.73 3.16
CA CYS A 47 -4.66 -7.38 3.09
C CYS A 47 -3.54 -6.34 2.87
N LEU A 48 -2.39 -6.57 3.50
CA LEU A 48 -1.21 -5.72 3.39
C LEU A 48 0.05 -6.57 3.26
N LEU A 49 0.62 -6.57 2.07
CA LEU A 49 1.94 -7.14 1.83
C LEU A 49 3.00 -6.05 1.98
N MET A 50 4.12 -6.37 2.63
CA MET A 50 5.26 -5.49 2.77
C MET A 50 6.52 -6.20 2.26
N LYS A 51 7.22 -5.59 1.30
CA LYS A 51 8.51 -6.08 0.81
C LYS A 51 9.58 -5.02 1.01
N ARG A 52 10.61 -5.37 1.78
CA ARG A 52 11.84 -4.57 1.93
C ARG A 52 12.96 -5.25 1.16
N LEU A 53 13.75 -4.47 0.43
CA LEU A 53 14.99 -4.93 -0.16
C LEU A 53 16.12 -4.78 0.86
N GLU A 54 16.94 -5.82 1.01
CA GLU A 54 18.16 -5.72 1.82
C GLU A 54 19.25 -4.89 1.11
N LYS A 55 19.20 -4.80 -0.23
CA LYS A 55 20.05 -3.93 -1.04
C LYS A 55 19.28 -3.42 -2.27
N GLY A 56 19.52 -2.17 -2.66
CA GLY A 56 18.95 -1.56 -3.86
C GLY A 56 17.64 -0.79 -3.65
N ARG A 57 16.95 -0.46 -4.74
CA ARG A 57 15.69 0.29 -4.76
C ARG A 57 14.76 -0.27 -5.83
N PHE A 58 13.47 -0.32 -5.56
CA PHE A 58 12.42 -0.43 -6.59
C PHE A 58 12.50 0.80 -7.49
N ILE A 59 12.31 0.67 -8.81
CA ILE A 59 12.34 1.79 -9.79
C ILE A 59 10.93 2.07 -10.26
#